data_AF-A0A1E7LBF6-F1
#
_entry.id   AF-A0A1E7LBF6-F1
#
_cell.length_a   1.000
_cell.length_b   1.000
_cell.length_c   1.000
_cell.angle_alpha   90.00
_cell.angle_beta   90.00
_cell.angle_gamma   90.00
#
_symmetry.space_group_name_H-M   'P 1'
#
loop_
_entity.id
_entity.type
_entity.pdbx_description
1 polymer ?
#
loop_
_entity_poly.entity_id
_entity_poly.type
_entity_poly.pdbx_seq_one_letter_code
_entity_poly.pdbx_strand_id
1 'polypeptide(L)'
;MPPFLASFRFPHREDAAAQLAPRWDGAAGRTEVWYTTVTDPATRTGLWLHHELVAPADGSDAYAHGWIARFPADGGRQPVEHARFGPVPWKRLPDASGFAAAGVEAGPGLLRGSAGPFRWELAELPQDEPLFTFPRWAWRRGLLPAAQI
;
A
#
# COMPACT_ATOMS: atom_id res chain seq x y z
N MET A 1 41.43 -20.27 27.27
CA MET A 1 40.61 -19.28 26.55
C MET A 1 40.68 -19.57 25.08
N PRO A 2 39.62 -20.07 24.42
CA PRO A 2 39.56 -20.11 22.95
C PRO A 2 39.09 -18.74 22.41
N PRO A 3 39.53 -18.33 21.21
CA PRO A 3 39.15 -17.04 20.62
C PRO A 3 37.74 -17.12 20.02
N PHE A 4 36.87 -16.16 20.36
CA PHE A 4 35.55 -15.99 19.74
C PHE A 4 35.66 -14.92 18.64
N LEU A 5 36.01 -15.34 17.43
CA LEU A 5 35.63 -14.63 16.19
C LEU A 5 34.44 -15.39 15.60
N ALA A 6 33.45 -14.82 14.93
CA ALA A 6 32.98 -13.45 14.74
C ALA A 6 31.72 -13.66 13.89
N SER A 7 30.53 -13.36 14.40
CA SER A 7 29.34 -13.32 13.52
C SER A 7 29.11 -11.88 13.09
N PHE A 8 29.61 -11.51 11.91
CA PHE A 8 29.07 -10.37 11.18
C PHE A 8 27.78 -10.83 10.50
N ARG A 9 26.63 -10.46 11.06
CA ARG A 9 25.39 -10.47 10.28
C ARG A 9 25.38 -9.20 9.45
N PHE A 10 25.63 -9.34 8.15
CA PHE A 10 25.26 -8.28 7.22
C PHE A 10 23.74 -8.05 7.36
N PRO A 11 23.27 -6.80 7.50
CA PRO A 11 21.83 -6.55 7.42
C PRO A 11 21.38 -7.11 6.08
N HIS A 12 20.46 -8.09 6.12
CA HIS A 12 19.76 -8.53 4.93
C HIS A 12 19.15 -7.28 4.31
N ARG A 13 19.57 -6.92 3.09
CA ARG A 13 18.90 -5.86 2.34
C ARG A 13 17.49 -6.38 2.06
N GLU A 14 16.52 -5.89 2.81
CA GLU A 14 15.13 -6.32 2.65
C GLU A 14 14.68 -5.82 1.28
N ASP A 15 14.02 -6.69 0.51
CA ASP A 15 13.40 -6.26 -0.74
C ASP A 15 12.21 -5.37 -0.38
N ALA A 16 12.34 -4.06 -0.58
CA ALA A 16 11.29 -3.09 -0.30
C ALA A 16 10.00 -3.44 -1.06
N ALA A 17 10.11 -4.01 -2.26
CA ALA A 17 8.98 -4.48 -3.05
C ALA A 17 8.16 -5.56 -2.33
N ALA A 18 8.81 -6.40 -1.52
CA ALA A 18 8.13 -7.44 -0.75
C ALA A 18 7.24 -6.88 0.37
N GLN A 19 7.36 -5.60 0.73
CA GLN A 19 6.45 -4.97 1.68
C GLN A 19 5.06 -4.73 1.08
N LEU A 20 4.97 -4.56 -0.24
CA LEU A 20 3.72 -4.33 -0.97
C LEU A 20 2.89 -5.61 -1.18
N ALA A 21 3.47 -6.79 -1.08
CA ALA A 21 2.72 -8.03 -1.21
C ALA A 21 1.61 -8.14 -0.14
N PRO A 22 0.35 -8.44 -0.51
CA PRO A 22 -0.70 -8.72 0.46
C PRO A 22 -0.30 -9.84 1.41
N ARG A 23 -0.49 -9.62 2.71
CA ARG A 23 -0.16 -10.59 3.77
C ARG A 23 -1.38 -11.32 4.29
N TRP A 24 -2.58 -10.84 3.97
CA TRP A 24 -3.82 -11.47 4.36
C TRP A 24 -3.87 -12.93 3.88
N ASP A 25 -4.09 -13.83 4.81
CA ASP A 25 -4.06 -15.28 4.59
C ASP A 25 -5.44 -15.91 4.39
N GLY A 26 -6.51 -15.12 4.55
CA GLY A 26 -7.90 -15.57 4.55
C GLY A 26 -8.63 -15.34 5.87
N ALA A 27 -7.93 -14.96 6.95
CA ALA A 27 -8.55 -14.76 8.26
C ALA A 27 -9.52 -13.57 8.32
N ALA A 28 -10.63 -13.72 9.06
CA ALA A 28 -11.57 -12.63 9.35
C ALA A 28 -10.92 -11.54 10.23
N GLY A 29 -11.48 -10.32 10.18
CA GLY A 29 -11.07 -9.20 11.03
C GLY A 29 -9.71 -8.60 10.66
N ARG A 30 -9.35 -8.59 9.36
CA ARG A 30 -8.09 -8.06 8.85
C ARG A 30 -8.32 -6.94 7.86
N THR A 31 -7.54 -5.87 7.99
CA THR A 31 -7.46 -4.80 6.98
C THR A 31 -6.02 -4.64 6.50
N GLU A 32 -5.85 -4.48 5.19
CA GLU A 32 -4.57 -4.10 4.59
C GLU A 32 -4.77 -2.88 3.71
N VAL A 33 -3.88 -1.91 3.85
CA VAL A 33 -3.95 -0.63 3.17
C VAL A 33 -2.65 -0.40 2.41
N TRP A 34 -2.78 0.02 1.17
CA TRP A 34 -1.70 0.59 0.37
C TRP A 34 -2.06 2.03 0.06
N TYR A 35 -1.26 2.97 0.54
CA TYR A 35 -1.51 4.37 0.23
C TYR A 35 -0.28 5.05 -0.34
N THR A 36 -0.53 5.96 -1.28
CA THR A 36 0.52 6.72 -1.93
C THR A 36 0.13 8.18 -1.94
N THR A 37 1.03 9.03 -1.47
CA THR A 37 0.89 10.48 -1.59
C THR A 37 1.95 10.99 -2.54
N VAL A 38 1.53 11.68 -3.60
CA VAL A 38 2.42 12.24 -4.62
C VAL A 38 2.20 13.74 -4.68
N THR A 39 3.26 14.51 -4.87
CA THR A 39 3.16 15.92 -5.25
C THR A 39 3.85 16.08 -6.58
N ASP A 40 3.12 16.57 -7.59
CA ASP A 40 3.73 16.97 -8.85
C ASP A 40 4.50 18.28 -8.63
N PRO A 41 5.84 18.31 -8.76
CA PRO A 41 6.61 19.53 -8.50
C PRO A 41 6.34 20.64 -9.52
N ALA A 42 5.90 20.31 -10.74
CA ALA A 42 5.65 21.30 -11.78
C ALA A 42 4.35 22.07 -11.51
N THR A 43 3.26 21.36 -11.21
CA THR A 43 1.97 22.00 -10.94
C THR A 43 1.73 22.30 -9.47
N ARG A 44 2.48 21.65 -8.57
CA ARG A 44 2.24 21.58 -7.11
C ARG A 44 0.91 20.91 -6.75
N THR A 45 0.36 20.11 -7.67
CA THR A 45 -0.84 19.30 -7.39
C THR A 45 -0.48 18.12 -6.51
N GLY A 46 -1.23 17.94 -5.42
CA GLY A 46 -1.14 16.74 -4.60
C GLY A 46 -2.09 15.65 -5.10
N LEU A 47 -1.66 14.40 -5.02
CA LEU A 47 -2.49 13.21 -5.22
C LEU A 47 -2.39 12.32 -3.99
N TRP A 48 -3.51 11.77 -3.57
CA TRP A 48 -3.57 10.69 -2.59
C TRP A 48 -4.33 9.52 -3.19
N LEU A 49 -3.65 8.39 -3.29
CA LEU A 49 -4.22 7.10 -3.68
C LEU A 49 -4.35 6.24 -2.44
N HIS A 50 -5.52 5.66 -2.22
CA HIS A 50 -5.78 4.74 -1.13
C HIS A 50 -6.42 3.47 -1.68
N HIS A 51 -5.81 2.34 -1.38
CA HIS A 51 -6.31 1.01 -1.73
C HIS A 51 -6.44 0.20 -0.46
N GLU A 52 -7.56 -0.48 -0.32
CA GLU A 52 -7.90 -1.16 0.92
C GLU A 52 -8.50 -2.52 0.63
N LEU A 53 -7.94 -3.53 1.30
CA LEU A 53 -8.52 -4.84 1.47
C LEU A 53 -9.16 -4.89 2.87
N VAL A 54 -10.43 -5.26 2.93
CA VAL A 54 -11.16 -5.48 4.17
C VAL A 54 -11.64 -6.92 4.21
N ALA A 55 -11.23 -7.66 5.23
CA ALA A 55 -11.79 -8.95 5.64
C ALA A 55 -12.62 -8.71 6.91
N PRO A 56 -13.96 -8.61 6.80
CA PRO A 56 -14.84 -8.34 7.94
C PRO A 56 -14.68 -9.34 9.10
N ALA A 57 -14.92 -8.89 10.32
CA ALA A 57 -14.82 -9.72 11.52
C ALA A 57 -16.02 -10.68 11.69
N ASP A 58 -17.14 -10.41 11.03
CA ASP A 58 -18.35 -11.24 11.05
C ASP A 58 -18.26 -12.47 10.14
N GLY A 59 -17.14 -12.63 9.43
CA GLY A 59 -16.89 -13.75 8.51
C GLY A 59 -17.52 -13.57 7.13
N SER A 60 -18.09 -12.40 6.82
CA SER A 60 -18.52 -12.07 5.47
C SER A 60 -17.33 -11.96 4.50
N ASP A 61 -17.61 -12.09 3.20
CA ASP A 61 -16.58 -12.13 2.17
C ASP A 61 -15.70 -10.88 2.19
N ALA A 62 -14.39 -11.10 2.02
CA ALA A 62 -13.44 -10.00 1.88
C ALA A 62 -13.70 -9.21 0.60
N TYR A 63 -13.52 -7.90 0.69
CA TYR A 63 -13.71 -6.99 -0.42
C TYR A 63 -12.59 -5.97 -0.47
N ALA A 64 -12.41 -5.41 -1.67
CA ALA A 64 -11.51 -4.31 -1.89
C ALA A 64 -12.25 -3.07 -2.36
N HIS A 65 -11.76 -1.93 -1.92
CA HIS A 65 -12.21 -0.62 -2.36
C HIS A 65 -11.07 0.38 -2.21
N GLY A 66 -11.33 1.61 -2.62
CA GLY A 66 -10.36 2.67 -2.44
C GLY A 66 -10.85 3.97 -3.02
N TRP A 67 -9.95 4.94 -3.07
CA TRP A 67 -10.22 6.25 -3.62
C TRP A 67 -8.97 6.95 -4.10
N ILE A 68 -9.20 7.93 -4.96
CA ILE A 68 -8.24 8.95 -5.33
C ILE A 68 -8.74 10.30 -4.82
N ALA A 69 -7.84 11.13 -4.32
CA ALA A 69 -8.08 12.54 -4.04
C ALA A 69 -7.01 13.41 -4.71
N ARG A 70 -7.45 14.46 -5.41
CA ARG A 70 -6.61 15.47 -6.02
C ARG A 70 -6.70 16.76 -5.21
N PHE A 71 -5.55 17.24 -4.77
CA PHE A 71 -5.38 18.48 -4.00
C PHE A 71 -4.85 19.57 -4.92
N PRO A 72 -5.62 20.64 -5.17
CA PRO A 72 -5.16 21.77 -5.98
C PRO A 72 -3.97 22.50 -5.33
N ALA A 73 -3.09 23.04 -6.17
CA ALA A 73 -1.90 23.77 -5.76
C ALA A 73 -2.16 25.13 -5.07
N ASP A 74 -3.40 25.62 -5.13
CA ASP A 74 -3.75 27.01 -4.83
C ASP A 74 -3.99 27.31 -3.34
N GLY A 75 -3.45 26.47 -2.46
CA GLY A 75 -3.57 26.64 -1.01
C GLY A 75 -4.99 26.41 -0.48
N GLY A 76 -5.78 25.58 -1.16
CA GLY A 76 -7.14 25.22 -0.74
C GLY A 76 -8.23 26.21 -1.17
N ARG A 77 -7.97 27.04 -2.19
CA ARG A 77 -9.00 27.90 -2.78
C ARG A 77 -9.95 27.10 -3.67
N GLN A 78 -9.42 26.08 -4.34
CA GLN A 78 -10.23 25.08 -5.03
C GLN A 78 -10.51 23.89 -4.09
N PRO A 79 -11.70 23.28 -4.19
CA PRO A 79 -12.04 22.10 -3.40
C PRO A 79 -11.18 20.90 -3.80
N VAL A 80 -10.99 19.98 -2.85
CA VAL A 80 -10.41 18.66 -3.14
C VAL A 80 -11.41 17.87 -3.97
N GLU A 81 -10.96 17.38 -5.12
CA GLU A 81 -11.76 16.50 -5.97
C GLU A 81 -11.40 15.05 -5.64
N HIS A 82 -12.39 14.16 -5.53
CA HIS A 82 -12.13 12.76 -5.20
C HIS A 82 -13.12 11.81 -5.88
N ALA A 83 -12.69 10.57 -6.06
CA ALA A 83 -13.56 9.50 -6.55
C ALA A 83 -13.23 8.18 -5.84
N ARG A 84 -14.25 7.31 -5.72
CA ARG A 84 -14.11 5.98 -5.12
C ARG A 84 -14.21 4.90 -6.19
N PHE A 85 -13.58 3.76 -5.94
CA PHE A 85 -13.80 2.51 -6.66
C PHE A 85 -14.14 1.40 -5.67
N GLY A 86 -14.78 0.34 -6.16
CA GLY A 86 -15.34 -0.71 -5.31
C GLY A 86 -16.55 -0.25 -4.47
N PRO A 87 -16.99 -1.07 -3.51
CA PRO A 87 -16.41 -2.35 -3.13
C PRO A 87 -16.55 -3.41 -4.23
N VAL A 88 -15.54 -4.26 -4.38
CA VAL A 88 -15.58 -5.47 -5.21
C VAL A 88 -15.07 -6.67 -4.41
N PRO A 89 -15.57 -7.89 -4.67
CA PRO A 89 -15.05 -9.08 -4.02
C PRO A 89 -13.53 -9.20 -4.22
N TRP A 90 -12.82 -9.51 -3.15
CA TRP A 90 -11.38 -9.77 -3.21
C TRP A 90 -11.11 -11.24 -2.92
N LYS A 91 -10.31 -11.86 -3.76
CA LYS A 91 -9.80 -13.21 -3.53
C LYS A 91 -8.31 -13.13 -3.29
N ARG A 92 -7.81 -13.97 -2.39
CA ARG A 92 -6.37 -14.13 -2.20
C ARG A 92 -5.73 -14.51 -3.53
N LEU A 93 -4.71 -13.75 -3.92
CA LEU A 93 -3.93 -13.98 -5.13
C LEU A 93 -2.56 -14.52 -4.68
N PRO A 94 -2.24 -15.81 -4.90
CA PRO A 94 -1.07 -16.48 -4.32
C PRO A 94 0.28 -15.85 -4.63
N ASP A 95 0.38 -15.02 -5.67
CA ASP A 95 1.63 -14.40 -6.13
C ASP A 95 1.49 -12.88 -6.35
N ALA A 96 0.54 -12.25 -5.64
CA ALA A 96 0.37 -10.80 -5.74
C ALA A 96 1.59 -10.08 -5.14
N SER A 97 2.22 -9.24 -5.95
CA SER A 97 3.28 -8.32 -5.52
C SER A 97 2.75 -7.03 -4.89
N GLY A 98 1.43 -6.82 -4.94
CA GLY A 98 0.78 -5.57 -4.58
C GLY A 98 -0.75 -5.73 -4.50
N PHE A 99 -1.43 -4.60 -4.36
CA PHE A 99 -2.88 -4.54 -4.50
C PHE A 99 -3.30 -4.70 -5.98
N ALA A 100 -4.33 -5.49 -6.26
CA ALA A 100 -4.97 -5.56 -7.57
C ALA A 100 -6.49 -5.85 -7.46
N ALA A 101 -7.33 -4.90 -7.84
CA ALA A 101 -8.78 -5.09 -7.95
C ALA A 101 -9.45 -4.10 -8.91
N ALA A 102 -10.49 -4.55 -9.61
CA ALA A 102 -11.30 -3.70 -10.50
C ALA A 102 -10.47 -2.91 -11.55
N GLY A 103 -9.36 -3.48 -12.04
CA GLY A 103 -8.45 -2.80 -12.98
C GLY A 103 -7.58 -1.72 -12.34
N VAL A 104 -7.56 -1.64 -11.00
CA VAL A 104 -6.67 -0.80 -10.20
C VAL A 104 -5.56 -1.66 -9.62
N GLU A 105 -4.33 -1.18 -9.71
CA GLU A 105 -3.12 -1.84 -9.21
C GLU A 105 -2.24 -0.86 -8.43
N ALA A 106 -1.72 -1.33 -7.29
CA ALA A 106 -0.67 -0.66 -6.53
C ALA A 106 0.39 -1.70 -6.19
N GLY A 107 1.43 -1.76 -7.01
CA GLY A 107 2.52 -2.71 -6.86
C GLY A 107 3.89 -2.08 -7.09
N PRO A 108 4.96 -2.85 -6.88
CA PRO A 108 6.32 -2.34 -7.00
C PRO A 108 6.56 -1.72 -8.37
N GLY A 109 6.96 -0.45 -8.37
CA GLY A 109 7.33 0.26 -9.61
C GLY A 109 6.16 0.79 -10.44
N LEU A 110 4.90 0.43 -10.15
CA LEU A 110 3.75 0.88 -10.91
C LEU A 110 2.47 1.00 -10.06
N LEU A 111 1.85 2.18 -10.14
CA LEU A 111 0.49 2.41 -9.68
C LEU A 111 -0.37 2.78 -10.89
N ARG A 112 -1.45 2.04 -11.15
CA ARG A 112 -2.35 2.33 -12.28
C ARG A 112 -3.81 2.10 -11.93
N GLY A 113 -4.70 2.84 -12.57
CA GLY A 113 -6.13 2.63 -12.39
C GLY A 113 -6.99 3.78 -12.86
N SER A 114 -8.29 3.66 -12.56
CA SER A 114 -9.27 4.70 -12.77
C SER A 114 -10.35 4.68 -11.69
N ALA A 115 -10.92 5.85 -11.41
CA ALA A 115 -12.06 6.01 -10.50
C ALA A 115 -12.78 7.32 -10.86
N GLY A 116 -14.08 7.24 -11.15
CA GLY A 116 -14.85 8.41 -11.61
C GLY A 116 -14.17 9.11 -12.81
N PRO A 117 -13.92 10.43 -12.76
CA PRO A 117 -13.26 11.16 -13.84
C PRO A 117 -11.73 10.99 -13.87
N PHE A 118 -11.15 10.27 -12.91
CA PHE A 118 -9.71 10.15 -12.77
C PHE A 118 -9.17 8.89 -13.45
N ARG A 119 -7.97 9.04 -14.02
CA ARG A 119 -7.12 7.95 -14.48
C ARG A 119 -5.68 8.27 -14.08
N TRP A 120 -4.93 7.25 -13.69
CA TRP A 120 -3.52 7.40 -13.36
C TRP A 120 -2.71 6.21 -13.86
N GLU A 121 -1.44 6.50 -14.14
CA GLU A 121 -0.39 5.55 -14.42
C GLU A 121 0.91 6.21 -13.95
N LEU A 122 1.42 5.77 -12.80
CA LEU A 122 2.55 6.38 -12.10
C LEU A 122 3.65 5.33 -11.96
N ALA A 123 4.85 5.67 -12.42
CA ALA A 123 6.04 4.88 -12.17
C ALA A 123 6.60 5.22 -10.78
N GLU A 124 6.91 4.19 -10.00
CA GLU A 124 7.55 4.33 -8.69
C GLU A 124 9.03 3.97 -8.78
N LEU A 125 9.88 4.81 -8.20
CA LEU A 125 11.32 4.58 -8.10
C LEU A 125 11.76 4.81 -6.66
N PRO A 126 11.82 3.76 -5.82
CA PRO A 126 12.26 3.89 -4.42
C PRO A 126 13.65 4.51 -4.33
N GLN A 127 13.80 5.57 -3.53
CA GLN A 127 15.08 6.27 -3.32
C GLN A 127 15.76 5.87 -2.01
N ASP A 128 15.01 5.36 -1.04
CA ASP A 128 15.46 5.02 0.30
C ASP A 128 14.83 3.71 0.80
N GLU A 129 15.32 3.23 1.94
CA GLU A 129 14.79 2.04 2.61
C GLU A 129 13.39 2.29 3.22
N PRO A 130 12.52 1.26 3.33
CA PRO A 130 11.22 1.40 3.96
C PRO A 130 11.28 1.93 5.39
N LEU A 131 10.41 2.90 5.70
CA LEU A 131 10.18 3.38 7.05
C LEU A 131 9.16 2.50 7.78
N PHE A 132 9.50 2.03 8.97
CA PHE A 132 8.58 1.27 9.82
C PHE A 132 8.12 2.13 11.00
N THR A 133 6.82 2.45 11.07
CA THR A 133 6.24 3.26 12.16
C THR A 133 6.05 2.48 13.48
N PHE A 134 6.26 1.15 13.43
CA PHE A 134 6.32 0.25 14.58
C PHE A 134 7.58 -0.62 14.48
N PRO A 135 8.02 -1.27 15.58
CA PRO A 135 9.16 -2.18 15.51
C PRO A 135 9.01 -3.23 14.41
N ARG A 136 10.07 -3.43 13.62
CA ARG A 136 10.09 -4.35 12.45
C ARG A 136 9.53 -5.74 12.74
N TRP A 137 9.71 -6.26 13.95
CA TRP A 137 9.21 -7.58 14.34
C TRP A 137 7.68 -7.66 14.41
N ALA A 138 6.98 -6.57 14.70
CA ALA A 138 5.52 -6.52 14.73
C ALA A 138 4.94 -6.60 13.31
N TRP A 139 5.57 -5.91 12.37
CA TRP A 139 5.27 -5.97 10.93
C TRP A 139 5.46 -7.38 10.38
N ARG A 140 6.64 -7.98 10.60
CA ARG A 140 6.96 -9.33 10.11
C ARG A 140 6.06 -10.43 10.65
N ARG A 141 5.52 -10.25 11.87
CA ARG A 141 4.62 -11.22 12.51
C ARG A 141 3.14 -10.94 12.25
N GLY A 142 2.82 -9.88 11.50
CA GLY A 142 1.44 -9.51 11.19
C GLY A 142 0.58 -9.20 12.41
N LEU A 143 1.18 -8.79 13.53
CA LEU A 143 0.48 -8.59 14.82
C LEU A 143 -0.38 -7.33 14.86
N LEU A 144 -0.18 -6.43 13.91
CA LEU A 144 -1.00 -5.22 13.79
C LEU A 144 -2.35 -5.61 13.17
N PRO A 145 -3.48 -5.14 13.73
CA PRO A 145 -4.81 -5.42 13.18
C PRO A 145 -5.00 -4.85 11.78
N ALA A 146 -4.25 -3.79 11.46
CA ALA A 146 -4.11 -3.24 10.13
C ALA A 146 -2.64 -3.23 9.71
N ALA A 147 -2.37 -3.59 8.45
CA ALA A 147 -1.09 -3.30 7.80
C ALA A 147 -1.25 -2.05 6.94
N GLN A 148 -0.42 -1.04 7.18
CA GLN A 148 -0.33 0.15 6.33
C GLN A 148 0.99 0.07 5.56
N ILE A 149 0.91 -0.05 4.25
CA ILE A 149 2.07 -0.18 3.38
C ILE A 149 2.21 1.10 2.57
#